data_AF-A0A2G2NN46-F1
#
_entry.id   AF-A0A2G2NN46-F1
#
_cell.length_a   1.000
_cell.length_b   1.000
_cell.length_c   1.000
_cell.angle_alpha   90.00
_cell.angle_beta   90.00
_cell.angle_gamma   90.00
#
_symmetry.space_group_name_H-M   'P 1'
#
loop_
_entity.id
_entity.type
_entity.pdbx_description
1 polymer ?
#
loop_
_entity_poly.entity_id
_entity_poly.type
_entity_poly.pdbx_seq_one_letter_code
_entity_poly.pdbx_strand_id
1 'polypeptide(L)'
;MPMTPAERKRRERERNRELGVSELRLPMTRVERQLIRLSAMAAGYEDQTEYLLDLVRKDRDTSQQIKRDCPDCRGRGCFTCCSSEAEIRMRDQEASS
;
A
#
# COMPACT_ATOMS: atom_id res chain seq x y z
N MET A 1 -23.00 -23.31 -24.25
CA MET A 1 -24.04 -22.56 -23.51
C MET A 1 -23.35 -21.44 -22.74
N PRO A 2 -23.87 -20.20 -22.74
CA PRO A 2 -23.31 -19.13 -21.90
C PRO A 2 -23.48 -19.52 -20.43
N MET A 3 -22.43 -19.36 -19.62
CA MET A 3 -22.48 -19.69 -18.19
C MET A 3 -23.62 -18.94 -17.50
N THR A 4 -24.37 -19.65 -16.68
CA THR A 4 -25.40 -19.04 -15.85
C THR A 4 -24.76 -18.06 -14.84
N PRO A 5 -25.47 -17.02 -14.38
CA PRO A 5 -24.97 -16.11 -13.35
C PRO A 5 -24.53 -16.82 -12.06
N ALA A 6 -25.21 -17.92 -11.71
CA ALA A 6 -24.91 -18.72 -10.52
C ALA A 6 -23.57 -19.47 -10.66
N GLU A 7 -23.29 -20.07 -11.81
CA GLU A 7 -22.02 -20.75 -12.08
C GLU A 7 -20.84 -19.78 -12.11
N ARG A 8 -21.05 -18.58 -12.68
CA ARG A 8 -20.03 -17.52 -12.69
C ARG A 8 -19.62 -17.13 -11.28
N LYS A 9 -20.61 -16.87 -10.41
CA LYS A 9 -20.38 -16.51 -9.00
C LYS A 9 -19.73 -17.64 -8.20
N ARG A 10 -20.06 -18.89 -8.51
CA ARG A 10 -19.41 -20.05 -7.88
C ARG A 10 -17.93 -20.15 -8.25
N ARG A 11 -17.60 -20.02 -9.54
CA ARG A 11 -16.19 -20.02 -10.01
C ARG A 11 -15.39 -18.86 -9.43
N GLU A 12 -16.00 -17.69 -9.33
CA GLU A 12 -15.36 -16.52 -8.70
C GLU A 12 -15.02 -16.78 -7.23
N ARG A 13 -15.93 -17.41 -6.48
CA ARG A 13 -15.68 -17.81 -5.09
C ARG A 13 -14.60 -18.87 -4.96
N GLU A 14 -14.61 -19.88 -5.82
CA GLU A 14 -13.59 -20.94 -5.84
C GLU A 14 -12.20 -20.33 -6.14
N ARG A 15 -12.09 -19.48 -7.15
CA ARG A 15 -10.87 -18.75 -7.48
C ARG A 15 -10.39 -17.85 -6.34
N ASN A 16 -11.29 -17.08 -5.73
CA ASN A 16 -10.93 -16.18 -4.64
C ASN A 16 -10.46 -16.96 -3.40
N ARG A 17 -11.04 -18.15 -3.16
CA ARG A 17 -10.60 -19.04 -2.09
C ARG A 17 -9.20 -19.60 -2.37
N GLU A 18 -8.93 -20.05 -3.59
CA GLU A 18 -7.61 -20.58 -3.99
C GLU A 18 -6.51 -19.52 -3.90
N LEU A 19 -6.82 -18.29 -4.31
CA LEU A 19 -5.90 -17.15 -4.25
C LEU A 19 -5.80 -16.53 -2.84
N GLY A 20 -6.56 -17.04 -1.87
CA GLY A 20 -6.59 -16.49 -0.51
C GLY A 20 -7.07 -15.03 -0.44
N VAL A 21 -7.88 -14.60 -1.41
CA VAL A 21 -8.40 -13.23 -1.49
C VAL A 21 -9.41 -13.02 -0.36
N SER A 22 -9.11 -12.09 0.53
CA SER A 22 -9.99 -11.67 1.62
C SER A 22 -10.45 -10.23 1.42
N GLU A 23 -11.72 -9.95 1.71
CA GLU A 23 -12.23 -8.58 1.76
C GLU A 23 -11.61 -7.82 2.94
N LEU A 24 -11.03 -6.65 2.67
CA LEU A 24 -10.62 -5.69 3.68
C LEU A 24 -11.66 -4.56 3.73
N ARG A 25 -12.28 -4.36 4.90
CA ARG A 25 -13.21 -3.24 5.14
C ARG A 25 -12.55 -2.21 6.04
N LEU A 26 -12.38 -1.00 5.53
CA LEU A 26 -11.76 0.10 6.25
C LEU A 26 -12.81 1.17 6.58
N PRO A 27 -13.05 1.49 7.86
CA PRO A 27 -13.84 2.65 8.21
C PRO A 27 -13.06 3.90 7.81
N MET A 28 -13.63 4.70 6.91
CA MET A 28 -13.01 5.92 6.40
C MET A 28 -14.01 7.05 6.42
N THR A 29 -13.54 8.23 6.80
CA THR A 29 -14.28 9.48 6.65
C THR A 29 -14.54 9.77 5.17
N ARG A 30 -15.51 10.65 4.90
CA ARG A 30 -15.80 11.08 3.53
C ARG A 30 -14.60 11.78 2.88
N VAL A 31 -13.82 12.51 3.66
CA VAL A 31 -12.66 13.27 3.19
C VAL A 31 -11.54 12.33 2.75
N GLU A 32 -11.19 11.35 3.58
CA GLU A 32 -10.15 10.36 3.26
C GLU A 32 -10.50 9.56 2.00
N ARG A 33 -11.76 9.15 1.86
CA ARG A 33 -12.23 8.44 0.66
C ARG A 33 -12.11 9.30 -0.60
N GLN A 34 -12.46 10.58 -0.49
CA GLN A 34 -12.33 11.51 -1.61
C GLN A 34 -10.87 11.74 -1.97
N LEU A 35 -10.00 11.88 -0.98
CA LEU A 35 -8.56 12.02 -1.18
C LEU A 35 -8.00 10.80 -1.92
N ILE A 36 -8.27 9.59 -1.44
CA ILE A 36 -7.82 8.34 -2.07
C ILE A 36 -8.28 8.27 -3.52
N ARG A 37 -9.56 8.60 -3.79
CA ARG A 37 -10.09 8.62 -5.16
C ARG A 37 -9.35 9.59 -6.06
N LEU A 38 -9.13 10.83 -5.61
CA LEU A 38 -8.44 11.85 -6.39
C LEU A 38 -6.98 11.46 -6.64
N SER A 39 -6.29 10.94 -5.62
CA SER A 39 -4.90 10.48 -5.76
C SER A 39 -4.80 9.28 -6.70
N ALA A 40 -5.72 8.31 -6.63
CA ALA A 40 -5.77 7.18 -7.55
C ALA A 40 -5.95 7.65 -9.00
N MET A 41 -6.90 8.56 -9.25
CA MET A 41 -7.12 9.14 -10.58
C MET A 41 -5.89 9.91 -11.10
N ALA A 42 -5.26 10.72 -10.25
CA ALA A 42 -4.06 11.47 -10.61
C ALA A 42 -2.87 10.54 -10.96
N ALA A 43 -2.79 9.39 -10.29
CA ALA A 43 -1.79 8.36 -10.57
C ALA A 43 -2.19 7.40 -11.71
N GLY A 44 -3.34 7.61 -12.37
CA GLY A 44 -3.79 6.84 -13.53
C GLY A 44 -4.44 5.49 -13.20
N TYR A 45 -4.85 5.26 -11.96
CA TYR A 45 -5.52 4.03 -11.54
C TYR A 45 -7.03 4.08 -11.80
N GLU A 46 -7.57 2.99 -12.34
CA GLU A 46 -9.02 2.80 -12.51
C GLU A 46 -9.69 2.26 -11.24
N ASP A 47 -8.97 1.45 -10.45
CA ASP A 47 -9.42 0.89 -9.17
C ASP A 47 -8.63 1.49 -8.00
N GLN A 48 -9.35 2.02 -7.00
CA GLN A 48 -8.76 2.53 -5.76
C GLN A 48 -8.05 1.43 -4.97
N THR A 49 -8.51 0.18 -5.09
CA THR A 49 -7.90 -0.98 -4.44
C THR A 49 -6.50 -1.24 -4.97
N GLU A 50 -6.31 -1.17 -6.29
CA GLU A 50 -5.00 -1.33 -6.91
C GLU A 50 -4.03 -0.22 -6.49
N TYR A 51 -4.52 1.02 -6.46
CA TYR A 51 -3.75 2.15 -5.95
C TYR A 51 -3.30 1.93 -4.50
N LEU A 52 -4.20 1.52 -3.61
CA LEU A 52 -3.87 1.25 -2.21
C LEU A 52 -2.86 0.09 -2.05
N LEU A 53 -3.02 -0.98 -2.84
CA LEU A 53 -2.08 -2.10 -2.81
C LEU A 53 -0.69 -1.70 -3.30
N ASP A 54 -0.60 -0.84 -4.31
CA ASP A 54 0.67 -0.33 -4.82
C ASP A 54 1.38 0.55 -3.77
N LEU A 55 0.64 1.41 -3.06
CA LEU A 55 1.20 2.19 -1.95
C LEU A 55 1.80 1.29 -0.86
N VAL A 56 1.10 0.23 -0.46
CA VAL A 56 1.58 -0.72 0.56
C VAL A 56 2.84 -1.46 0.08
N ARG A 57 2.89 -1.83 -1.20
CA ARG A 57 4.07 -2.50 -1.79
C ARG A 57 5.28 -1.56 -1.81
N LYS A 58 5.09 -0.32 -2.27
CA LYS A 58 6.14 0.71 -2.30
C LYS A 58 6.69 1.00 -0.91
N ASP A 59 5.81 1.15 0.09
CA ASP A 59 6.22 1.37 1.48
C ASP A 59 7.01 0.18 2.04
N ARG A 60 6.56 -1.05 1.77
CA ARG A 60 7.29 -2.27 2.14
C ARG A 60 8.69 -2.29 1.54
N ASP A 61 8.81 -2.04 0.24
CA ASP A 61 10.09 -2.13 -0.46
C ASP A 61 11.06 -1.04 0.01
N THR A 62 10.55 0.18 0.21
CA THR A 62 11.31 1.29 0.80
C THR A 62 11.78 0.95 2.21
N SER A 63 10.89 0.41 3.05
CA SER A 63 11.21 -0.02 4.41
C SER A 63 12.25 -1.15 4.44
N GLN A 64 12.21 -2.06 3.48
CA GLN A 64 13.21 -3.13 3.37
C GLN A 64 14.56 -2.59 2.88
N GLN A 65 14.56 -1.60 1.99
CA GLN A 65 15.76 -0.94 1.52
C GLN A 65 16.44 -0.14 2.64
N ILE A 66 15.68 0.67 3.39
CA ILE A 66 16.21 1.41 4.56
C ILE A 66 16.86 0.46 5.57
N LYS A 67 16.27 -0.72 5.82
CA LYS A 67 16.86 -1.73 6.70
C LYS A 67 18.18 -2.30 6.19
N ARG A 68 18.37 -2.36 4.87
CA ARG A 68 19.61 -2.86 4.24
C ARG A 68 20.71 -1.80 4.20
N ASP A 69 20.33 -0.54 3.97
CA ASP A 69 21.25 0.56 3.77
C ASP A 69 21.73 1.21 5.09
N CYS A 70 21.19 0.79 6.24
CA CYS A 70 21.64 1.21 7.56
C CYS A 70 22.90 0.41 8.00
N PRO A 71 24.10 1.03 8.09
CA PRO A 71 25.34 0.34 8.45
C PRO A 71 25.37 -0.19 9.89
N ASP A 72 24.57 0.39 10.81
CA ASP A 72 24.49 0.00 12.22
C ASP A 72 23.39 -1.05 12.53
N CYS A 73 22.52 -1.34 11.56
CA CYS A 73 21.33 -2.17 11.78
C CYS A 73 21.59 -3.66 11.46
N ARG A 74 22.61 -4.28 12.06
CA ARG A 74 22.89 -5.74 11.92
C ARG A 74 21.82 -6.60 12.63
N GLY A 75 20.64 -6.72 12.01
CA GLY A 75 19.72 -7.85 12.22
C GLY A 75 18.83 -7.82 13.47
N ARG A 76 18.80 -6.74 14.26
CA ARG A 76 17.79 -6.55 15.31
C ARG A 76 17.06 -5.24 15.05
N GLY A 77 15.75 -5.34 14.78
CA GLY A 77 14.90 -4.27 14.28
C GLY A 77 15.13 -2.94 15.00
N CYS A 78 15.61 -1.95 14.26
CA CYS A 78 15.94 -0.63 14.79
C CYS A 78 14.85 0.36 14.37
N PHE A 79 13.79 0.47 15.17
CA PHE A 79 12.77 1.50 14.96
C PHE A 79 13.28 2.89 15.39
N THR A 80 14.36 2.95 16.18
CA THR A 80 14.89 4.16 16.80
C THR A 80 16.02 4.85 16.04
N CYS A 81 16.80 4.15 15.18
CA CYS A 81 17.82 4.83 14.34
C CYS A 81 17.25 5.49 13.09
N CYS A 82 16.25 4.89 12.43
CA CYS A 82 15.77 5.40 11.14
C CYS A 82 14.71 6.51 11.23
N SER A 83 14.01 6.63 12.36
CA SER A 83 12.97 7.65 12.53
C SER A 83 13.55 9.07 12.64
N SER A 84 14.73 9.20 13.24
CA SER A 84 15.40 10.49 13.43
C SER A 84 16.08 11.01 12.15
N GLU A 85 16.69 10.17 11.31
CA GLU A 85 17.34 10.65 10.07
C GLU A 85 16.34 11.01 8.96
N ALA A 86 15.19 10.33 8.88
CA ALA A 86 14.15 10.66 7.92
C ALA A 86 13.47 12.00 8.23
N GLU A 87 13.25 12.32 9.52
CA GLU A 87 12.77 13.64 9.95
C GLU A 87 13.79 14.77 9.69
N ILE A 88 15.10 14.48 9.82
CA ILE A 88 16.16 15.45 9.54
C ILE A 88 16.24 15.78 8.03
N ARG A 89 16.20 14.76 7.15
CA ARG A 89 16.25 15.00 5.69
C ARG A 89 15.04 15.76 5.15
N MET A 90 13.86 15.61 5.73
CA MET A 90 12.68 16.39 5.33
C MET A 90 12.79 17.86 5.74
N ARG A 91 13.37 18.16 6.91
CA ARG A 91 13.66 19.55 7.33
C ARG A 91 14.71 20.24 6.46
N ASP A 92 15.74 19.52 6.03
CA ASP A 92 16.80 20.10 5.18
C ASP A 92 16.32 20.44 3.75
N GLN A 93 15.31 19.73 3.23
CA GLN A 93 14.67 20.06 1.96
C GLN A 93 13.75 21.29 2.05
N GLU A 94 13.04 21.47 3.17
CA GLU A 94 12.24 22.68 3.42
C GLU A 94 13.11 23.92 3.71
N ALA A 95 14.30 23.75 4.28
CA ALA A 95 15.25 24.85 4.53
C ALA A 95 16.03 25.32 3.28
N SER A 96 15.94 24.58 2.17
CA SER A 96 16.64 24.89 0.91
C SER A 96 15.72 25.42 -0.20
N SER A 97 14.47 25.78 0.12
CA SER A 97 13.50 26.41 -0.79
C SER A 97 13.20 27.86 -0.42
#